data_AF-A0A3N5MF26-F1
#
_entry.id   AF-A0A3N5MF26-F1
#
_cell.length_a   1.000
_cell.length_b   1.000
_cell.length_c   1.000
_cell.angle_alpha   90.00
_cell.angle_beta   90.00
_cell.angle_gamma   90.00
#
_symmetry.space_group_name_H-M   'P 1'
#
loop_
_entity.id
_entity.type
_entity.pdbx_description
1 polymer ?
#
loop_
_entity_poly.entity_id
_entity_poly.type
_entity_poly.pdbx_seq_one_letter_code
_entity_poly.pdbx_strand_id
1 'polypeptide(L)'
;GVPTPVSTEHFATSADVHLVLGHIPPSLYTCDTPDRKEKTRTASLRRLARVVCADLDEIGEGGAQQIAEQFWAIQRDLICCNVKKIAERSGTKEIIIAGIGAPLFLRELGGTDLNRELGSAADVLPAFAVREVAKARNIWTFCP
;
A
#
# COMPACT_ATOMS: atom_id res chain seq x y z
N GLY A 1 5.03 -24.08 0.25
CA GLY A 1 6.42 -23.59 0.37
C GLY A 1 7.02 -24.08 1.67
N VAL A 2 8.32 -23.82 1.88
CA VAL A 2 9.03 -24.06 3.15
C VAL A 2 9.24 -22.73 3.86
N PRO A 3 9.30 -22.68 5.21
CA PRO A 3 9.70 -21.47 5.93
C PRO A 3 11.12 -21.05 5.55
N THR A 4 11.25 -19.86 4.98
CA THR A 4 12.54 -19.30 4.55
C THR A 4 12.83 -18.03 5.34
N PRO A 5 13.94 -17.97 6.10
CA PRO A 5 14.38 -16.73 6.74
C PRO A 5 14.62 -15.64 5.69
N VAL A 6 14.33 -14.39 6.05
CA VAL A 6 14.58 -13.23 5.20
C VAL A 6 15.74 -12.40 5.74
N SER A 7 16.47 -11.75 4.85
CA SER A 7 17.52 -10.81 5.20
C SER A 7 16.97 -9.60 5.96
N THR A 8 17.77 -9.08 6.89
CA THR A 8 17.48 -7.81 7.59
C THR A 8 17.95 -6.58 6.80
N GLU A 9 18.70 -6.78 5.71
CA GLU A 9 19.14 -5.68 4.84
C GLU A 9 17.97 -5.09 4.04
N HIS A 10 18.06 -3.78 3.77
CA HIS A 10 17.03 -3.06 3.02
C HIS A 10 17.17 -3.30 1.51
N PHE A 11 16.73 -4.48 1.04
CA PHE A 11 16.80 -4.83 -0.39
C PHE A 11 15.55 -4.47 -1.19
N ALA A 12 14.36 -4.58 -0.59
CA ALA A 12 13.08 -4.35 -1.25
C ALA A 12 12.10 -3.63 -0.31
N THR A 13 11.06 -3.05 -0.90
CA THR A 13 9.97 -2.34 -0.23
C THR A 13 8.62 -2.91 -0.63
N SER A 14 7.54 -2.50 0.05
CA SER A 14 6.18 -2.83 -0.40
C SER A 14 5.87 -2.30 -1.80
N ALA A 15 6.49 -1.20 -2.23
CA ALA A 15 6.31 -0.68 -3.59
C ALA A 15 6.81 -1.68 -4.66
N ASP A 16 7.88 -2.44 -4.38
CA ASP A 16 8.34 -3.52 -5.26
C ASP A 16 7.29 -4.62 -5.39
N VAL A 17 6.69 -5.02 -4.27
CA VAL A 17 5.61 -6.02 -4.23
C VAL A 17 4.40 -5.55 -5.01
N HIS A 18 3.91 -4.34 -4.73
CA HIS A 18 2.73 -3.79 -5.39
C HIS A 18 2.97 -3.53 -6.88
N LEU A 19 4.20 -3.21 -7.30
CA LEU A 19 4.53 -3.09 -8.71
C LEU A 19 4.56 -4.45 -9.42
N VAL A 20 5.16 -5.47 -8.78
CA VAL A 20 5.22 -6.83 -9.35
C VAL A 20 3.84 -7.46 -9.49
N LEU A 21 2.97 -7.26 -8.50
CA LEU A 21 1.60 -7.76 -8.50
C LEU A 21 0.63 -6.90 -9.34
N GLY A 22 1.10 -5.81 -9.94
CA GLY A 22 0.26 -4.90 -10.74
C GLY A 22 -0.77 -4.12 -9.93
N HIS A 23 -0.59 -4.03 -8.60
CA HIS A 23 -1.42 -3.21 -7.72
C HIS A 23 -1.20 -1.71 -7.96
N ILE A 24 0.03 -1.33 -8.35
CA ILE A 24 0.37 0.04 -8.73
C ILE A 24 1.13 0.04 -10.06
N PRO A 25 0.96 1.09 -10.90
CA PRO A 25 1.84 1.32 -12.04
C PRO A 25 3.19 1.93 -11.58
N PRO A 26 4.23 1.90 -12.43
CA PRO A 26 5.53 2.52 -12.15
C PRO A 26 5.44 3.99 -11.71
N SER A 27 4.47 4.76 -12.25
CA SER A 27 4.28 6.19 -11.92
C SER A 27 3.88 6.43 -10.46
N LEU A 28 3.30 5.43 -9.78
CA LEU A 28 2.94 5.52 -8.37
C LEU A 28 4.04 4.99 -7.42
N TYR A 29 5.12 4.42 -7.95
CA TYR A 29 6.33 4.14 -7.18
C TYR A 29 7.12 5.46 -7.03
N THR A 30 6.70 6.35 -6.13
CA THR A 30 7.26 7.70 -6.03
C THR A 30 8.53 7.78 -5.18
N CYS A 31 8.70 6.94 -4.16
CA CYS A 31 9.90 6.91 -3.32
C CYS A 31 11.13 6.35 -4.05
N ASP A 32 12.32 6.59 -3.49
CA ASP A 32 13.55 5.98 -4.01
C ASP A 32 13.51 4.46 -3.87
N THR A 33 14.08 3.77 -4.84
CA THR A 33 14.32 2.32 -4.74
C THR A 33 15.50 2.06 -3.80
N PRO A 34 15.51 0.97 -3.02
CA PRO A 34 16.60 0.68 -2.08
C PRO A 34 17.99 0.63 -2.73
N ASP A 35 18.05 0.20 -3.99
CA ASP A 35 19.27 0.13 -4.80
C ASP A 35 19.49 1.36 -5.70
N ARG A 36 18.60 2.36 -5.65
CA ARG A 36 18.56 3.56 -6.50
C ARG A 36 18.52 3.26 -8.00
N LYS A 37 18.01 2.08 -8.38
CA LYS A 37 17.82 1.66 -9.78
C LYS A 37 16.40 1.91 -10.27
N GLU A 38 16.12 1.46 -11.49
CA GLU A 38 14.84 1.66 -12.15
C GLU A 38 13.64 1.06 -11.39
N LYS A 39 12.48 1.69 -11.62
CA LYS A 39 11.19 1.34 -11.04
C LYS A 39 10.38 0.50 -12.02
N THR A 40 10.97 -0.63 -12.43
CA THR A 40 10.36 -1.58 -13.37
C THR A 40 9.99 -2.87 -12.65
N ARG A 41 9.10 -3.67 -13.24
CA ARG A 41 8.73 -4.99 -12.72
C ARG A 41 9.98 -5.89 -12.58
N THR A 42 10.83 -5.95 -13.61
CA THR A 42 12.05 -6.79 -13.59
C THR A 42 13.05 -6.33 -12.53
N ALA A 43 13.26 -5.02 -12.35
CA ALA A 43 14.13 -4.52 -11.29
C ALA A 43 13.58 -4.81 -9.88
N SER A 44 12.25 -4.73 -9.72
CA SER A 44 11.57 -5.07 -8.46
C SER A 44 11.71 -6.56 -8.15
N LEU A 45 11.60 -7.45 -9.15
CA LEU A 45 11.85 -8.88 -8.99
C LEU A 45 13.28 -9.17 -8.53
N ARG A 46 14.28 -8.47 -9.09
CA ARG A 46 15.68 -8.59 -8.62
C ARG A 46 15.85 -8.16 -7.17
N ARG A 47 15.24 -7.04 -6.77
CA ARG A 47 15.24 -6.57 -5.38
C ARG A 47 14.56 -7.57 -4.43
N LEU A 48 13.44 -8.15 -4.84
CA LEU A 48 12.71 -9.16 -4.06
C LEU A 48 13.50 -10.46 -3.92
N ALA A 49 14.21 -10.93 -4.96
CA ALA A 49 15.06 -12.12 -4.86
C ALA A 49 16.13 -11.98 -3.77
N ARG A 50 16.72 -10.79 -3.65
CA ARG A 50 17.74 -10.49 -2.64
C ARG A 50 17.22 -10.58 -1.20
N VAL A 51 15.91 -10.45 -0.97
CA VAL A 51 15.31 -10.59 0.36
C VAL A 51 15.55 -11.97 0.95
N VAL A 52 15.67 -13.00 0.12
CA VAL A 52 16.01 -14.38 0.54
C VAL A 52 17.47 -14.73 0.25
N CYS A 53 18.34 -13.72 0.13
CA CYS A 53 19.76 -13.84 -0.19
C CYS A 53 20.04 -14.59 -1.52
N ALA A 54 19.11 -14.50 -2.47
CA ALA A 54 19.24 -15.06 -3.81
C ALA A 54 19.32 -13.95 -4.87
N ASP A 55 19.61 -14.33 -6.11
CA ASP A 55 19.41 -13.47 -7.28
C ASP A 55 18.27 -13.98 -8.19
N LEU A 56 17.93 -13.19 -9.21
CA LEU A 56 16.82 -13.51 -10.11
C LEU A 56 17.14 -14.70 -11.03
N ASP A 57 18.42 -14.96 -11.32
CA ASP A 57 18.84 -16.07 -12.18
C ASP A 57 18.74 -17.40 -11.42
N GLU A 58 18.88 -17.38 -10.10
CA GLU A 58 18.73 -18.55 -9.22
C GLU A 58 17.27 -18.99 -9.01
N ILE A 59 16.35 -18.05 -8.72
CA ILE A 59 14.95 -18.38 -8.36
C ILE A 59 13.93 -18.10 -9.47
N GLY A 60 14.36 -17.41 -10.54
CA GLY A 60 13.52 -17.00 -11.65
C GLY A 60 12.44 -15.97 -11.28
N GLU A 61 11.75 -15.44 -12.29
CA GLU A 61 10.65 -14.49 -12.08
C GLU A 61 9.50 -15.11 -11.25
N GLY A 62 9.22 -16.40 -11.45
CA GLY A 62 8.17 -17.10 -10.72
C GLY A 62 8.48 -17.22 -9.22
N GLY A 63 9.72 -17.51 -8.85
CA GLY A 63 10.14 -17.56 -7.45
C GLY A 63 10.10 -16.17 -6.81
N ALA A 64 10.63 -15.15 -7.49
CA ALA A 64 10.59 -13.78 -7.00
C ALA A 64 9.15 -13.21 -6.89
N GLN A 65 8.25 -13.58 -7.81
CA GLN A 65 6.84 -13.22 -7.72
C GLN A 65 6.14 -13.91 -6.54
N GLN A 66 6.45 -15.17 -6.24
CA GLN A 66 5.91 -15.85 -5.06
C GLN A 66 6.29 -15.14 -3.75
N ILE A 67 7.48 -14.53 -3.67
CA ILE A 67 7.87 -13.68 -2.52
C ILE A 67 6.92 -12.49 -2.40
N ALA A 68 6.59 -11.82 -3.51
CA ALA A 68 5.64 -10.71 -3.52
C ALA A 68 4.23 -11.16 -3.09
N GLU A 69 3.75 -12.30 -3.58
CA GLU A 69 2.45 -12.87 -3.24
C GLU A 69 2.35 -13.21 -1.74
N GLN A 70 3.39 -13.84 -1.18
CA GLN A 70 3.45 -14.18 0.24
C GLN A 70 3.50 -12.93 1.12
N PHE A 71 4.29 -11.92 0.73
CA PHE A 71 4.32 -10.64 1.43
C PHE A 71 2.92 -10.00 1.43
N TRP A 72 2.27 -9.93 0.27
CA TRP A 72 0.94 -9.32 0.16
C TRP A 72 -0.10 -10.05 1.00
N ALA A 73 -0.11 -11.39 0.99
CA ALA A 73 -1.01 -12.17 1.81
C ALA A 73 -0.88 -11.81 3.30
N ILE A 74 0.36 -11.75 3.82
CA ILE A 74 0.63 -11.38 5.20
C ILE A 74 0.22 -9.93 5.47
N GLN A 75 0.60 -8.98 4.61
CA GLN A 75 0.25 -7.57 4.78
C GLN A 75 -1.27 -7.35 4.81
N ARG A 76 -1.97 -7.97 3.85
CA ARG A 76 -3.42 -7.93 3.75
C ARG A 76 -4.06 -8.47 5.02
N ASP A 77 -3.64 -9.65 5.48
CA ASP A 77 -4.22 -10.29 6.64
C ASP A 77 -3.97 -9.47 7.92
N LEU A 78 -2.77 -8.89 8.06
CA LEU A 78 -2.41 -8.06 9.20
C LEU A 78 -3.30 -6.81 9.28
N ILE A 79 -3.52 -6.12 8.17
CA ILE A 79 -4.39 -4.94 8.11
C ILE A 79 -5.85 -5.35 8.32
N CYS A 80 -6.34 -6.35 7.57
CA CYS A 80 -7.74 -6.73 7.63
C CYS A 80 -8.15 -7.28 8.99
N CYS A 81 -7.31 -8.09 9.63
CA CYS A 81 -7.58 -8.60 10.97
C CYS A 81 -7.64 -7.47 11.99
N ASN A 82 -6.76 -6.47 11.92
CA ASN A 82 -6.78 -5.35 12.86
C ASN A 82 -8.01 -4.46 12.65
N VAL A 83 -8.37 -4.16 11.40
CA VAL A 83 -9.59 -3.39 11.10
C VAL A 83 -10.83 -4.11 11.63
N LYS A 84 -10.98 -5.40 11.35
CA LYS A 84 -12.12 -6.22 11.83
C LYS A 84 -12.20 -6.24 13.36
N LYS A 85 -11.08 -6.46 14.04
CA LYS A 85 -11.00 -6.41 15.52
C LYS A 85 -11.45 -5.07 16.08
N ILE A 86 -11.06 -3.96 15.46
CA ILE A 86 -11.45 -2.62 15.90
C ILE A 86 -12.94 -2.38 15.63
N ALA A 87 -13.44 -2.77 14.46
CA ALA A 87 -14.85 -2.63 14.10
C ALA A 87 -15.77 -3.40 15.06
N GLU A 88 -15.39 -4.64 15.41
CA GLU A 88 -16.11 -5.45 16.41
C GLU A 88 -16.11 -4.80 17.79
N ARG A 89 -14.96 -4.27 18.24
CA ARG A 89 -14.83 -3.64 19.56
C ARG A 89 -15.58 -2.30 19.66
N SER A 90 -15.63 -1.53 18.59
CA SER A 90 -16.31 -0.23 18.56
C SER A 90 -17.79 -0.34 18.22
N GLY A 91 -18.24 -1.48 17.69
CA GLY A 91 -19.58 -1.65 17.15
C GLY A 91 -19.82 -0.87 15.86
N THR A 92 -18.77 -0.40 15.18
CA THR A 92 -18.92 0.36 13.94
C THR A 92 -19.46 -0.54 12.83
N LYS A 93 -20.38 -0.01 12.04
CA LYS A 93 -20.97 -0.71 10.89
C LYS A 93 -20.41 -0.25 9.56
N GLU A 94 -19.64 0.83 9.56
CA GLU A 94 -19.13 1.47 8.36
C GLU A 94 -17.60 1.62 8.45
N ILE A 95 -16.95 1.27 7.34
CA ILE A 95 -15.51 1.44 7.13
C ILE A 95 -15.35 2.42 5.97
N ILE A 96 -14.60 3.49 6.22
CA ILE A 96 -14.24 4.48 5.21
C ILE A 96 -12.75 4.29 4.89
N ILE A 97 -12.43 4.17 3.60
CA ILE A 97 -11.07 3.89 3.11
C ILE A 97 -10.65 5.00 2.15
N ALA A 98 -9.41 5.44 2.27
CA ALA A 98 -8.85 6.50 1.43
C ALA A 98 -7.34 6.29 1.19
N GLY A 99 -6.80 7.01 0.20
CA GLY A 99 -5.39 6.97 -0.18
C GLY A 99 -5.06 5.87 -1.17
N ILE A 100 -3.79 5.78 -1.57
CA ILE A 100 -3.33 4.92 -2.68
C ILE A 100 -3.72 3.43 -2.54
N GLY A 101 -3.82 2.92 -1.31
CA GLY A 101 -4.19 1.53 -1.03
C GLY A 101 -5.70 1.26 -1.02
N ALA A 102 -6.55 2.29 -1.13
CA ALA A 102 -7.99 2.13 -0.96
C ALA A 102 -8.62 1.12 -1.93
N PRO A 103 -8.27 1.08 -3.23
CA PRO A 103 -8.84 0.11 -4.16
C PRO A 103 -8.54 -1.35 -3.80
N LEU A 104 -7.41 -1.61 -3.13
CA LEU A 104 -7.05 -2.95 -2.65
C LEU A 104 -7.91 -3.33 -1.45
N PHE A 105 -7.93 -2.48 -0.42
CA PHE A 105 -8.61 -2.79 0.83
C PHE A 105 -10.13 -2.70 0.76
N LEU A 106 -10.68 -1.92 -0.17
CA LEU A 106 -12.12 -1.91 -0.44
C LEU A 106 -12.62 -3.30 -0.84
N ARG A 107 -11.83 -4.07 -1.60
CA ARG A 107 -12.18 -5.44 -2.02
C ARG A 107 -12.16 -6.42 -0.85
N GLU A 108 -11.32 -6.16 0.15
CA GLU A 108 -11.08 -7.06 1.28
C GLU A 108 -11.98 -6.77 2.49
N LEU A 109 -12.33 -5.50 2.69
CA LEU A 109 -13.07 -5.01 3.86
C LEU A 109 -14.48 -4.51 3.55
N GLY A 110 -14.77 -4.22 2.27
CA GLY A 110 -15.97 -3.48 1.90
C GLY A 110 -15.92 -2.02 2.39
N GLY A 111 -17.09 -1.36 2.38
CA GLY A 111 -17.24 0.02 2.85
C GLY A 111 -17.19 1.06 1.73
N THR A 112 -16.79 2.27 2.09
CA THR A 112 -16.82 3.46 1.22
C THR A 112 -15.41 3.89 0.85
N ASP A 113 -15.15 4.02 -0.46
CA ASP A 113 -13.85 4.47 -1.00
C ASP A 113 -13.92 5.97 -1.30
N LEU A 114 -13.30 6.78 -0.45
CA LEU A 114 -13.28 8.23 -0.60
C LEU A 114 -12.50 8.69 -1.85
N ASN A 115 -11.63 7.85 -2.43
CA ASN A 115 -10.98 8.21 -3.68
C ASN A 115 -12.02 8.33 -4.82
N ARG A 116 -13.12 7.57 -4.75
CA ARG A 116 -14.21 7.65 -5.74
C ARG A 116 -15.06 8.89 -5.58
N GLU A 117 -15.24 9.36 -4.34
CA GLU A 117 -16.05 10.53 -4.04
C GLU A 117 -15.28 11.83 -4.21
N LEU A 118 -14.01 11.85 -3.77
CA LEU A 118 -13.18 13.06 -3.70
C LEU A 118 -12.17 13.16 -4.85
N GLY A 119 -11.96 12.11 -5.64
CA GLY A 119 -10.96 12.08 -6.69
C GLY A 119 -9.55 12.37 -6.14
N SER A 120 -8.81 13.25 -6.82
CA SER A 120 -7.43 13.63 -6.43
C SER A 120 -7.33 14.31 -5.07
N ALA A 121 -8.43 14.82 -4.50
CA ALA A 121 -8.43 15.36 -3.15
C ALA A 121 -8.18 14.29 -2.08
N ALA A 122 -8.46 13.02 -2.36
CA ALA A 122 -8.21 11.92 -1.43
C ALA A 122 -6.71 11.63 -1.26
N ASP A 123 -5.87 11.95 -2.26
CA ASP A 123 -4.40 11.83 -2.15
C ASP A 123 -3.82 12.85 -1.15
N VAL A 124 -4.57 13.90 -0.85
CA VAL A 124 -4.25 14.96 0.11
C VAL A 124 -5.33 15.09 1.19
N LEU A 125 -5.95 13.95 1.55
CA LEU A 125 -7.12 13.91 2.44
C LEU A 125 -6.94 14.71 3.73
N PRO A 126 -5.79 14.70 4.44
CA PRO A 126 -5.62 15.51 5.64
C PRO A 126 -5.81 17.01 5.39
N ALA A 127 -5.22 17.55 4.32
CA ALA A 127 -5.34 18.96 3.97
C ALA A 127 -6.77 19.30 3.50
N PHE A 128 -7.39 18.41 2.72
CA PHE A 128 -8.78 18.56 2.28
C PHE A 128 -9.75 18.57 3.46
N ALA A 129 -9.59 17.65 4.41
CA ALA A 129 -10.43 17.56 5.59
C ALA A 129 -10.34 18.81 6.46
N VAL A 130 -9.13 19.34 6.70
CA VAL A 130 -8.93 20.59 7.45
C VAL A 130 -9.63 21.77 6.75
N ARG A 131 -9.52 21.87 5.42
CA ARG A 131 -10.20 22.91 4.64
C ARG A 131 -11.72 22.85 4.82
N GLU A 132 -12.32 21.67 4.70
CA GLU A 132 -13.78 21.50 4.82
C GLU A 132 -14.28 21.78 6.25
N VAL A 133 -13.54 21.36 7.28
CA VAL A 133 -13.86 21.72 8.67
C VAL A 133 -13.80 23.23 8.89
N ALA A 134 -12.80 23.91 8.34
CA ALA A 134 -12.66 25.35 8.48
C ALA A 134 -13.77 26.14 7.77
N LYS A 135 -14.23 25.67 6.60
CA LYS A 135 -15.41 26.21 5.91
C LYS A 135 -16.68 26.01 6.74
N ALA A 136 -16.93 24.80 7.23
CA ALA A 136 -18.13 24.47 8.01
C ALA A 136 -18.22 25.27 9.32
N ARG A 137 -17.09 25.63 9.90
CA ARG A 137 -17.00 26.44 11.13
C ARG A 137 -16.92 27.95 10.87
N ASN A 138 -17.04 28.39 9.61
CA ASN A 138 -16.94 29.79 9.22
C ASN A 138 -15.63 30.49 9.68
N ILE A 139 -14.54 29.74 9.85
CA ILE A 139 -13.26 30.26 10.38
C ILE A 139 -12.62 31.25 9.38
N TRP A 140 -13.05 31.21 8.11
CA TRP A 140 -12.55 32.08 7.04
C TRP A 140 -13.19 33.47 6.97
N THR A 141 -14.23 33.78 7.76
CA THR A 141 -14.81 35.15 7.79
C THR A 141 -13.99 36.16 8.60
N PHE A 142 -12.79 35.78 9.06
CA PHE A 142 -11.89 36.60 9.87
C PHE A 142 -10.54 36.90 9.19
N CYS A 143 -10.50 36.97 7.86
CA CYS A 143 -9.40 37.64 7.15
C CYS A 143 -9.93 38.93 6.52
N PRO A 144 -9.56 40.13 7.06
CA PRO A 144 -9.88 41.40 6.42
C PRO A 144 -9.14 41.59 5.08
#